data_AF-A0A0U1M8E4-F1
#
_entry.id   AF-A0A0U1M8E4-F1
#
_cell.length_a   1.000
_cell.length_b   1.000
_cell.length_c   1.000
_cell.angle_alpha   90.00
_cell.angle_beta   90.00
_cell.angle_gamma   90.00
#
_symmetry.space_group_name_H-M   'P 1'
#
loop_
_entity.id
_entity.type
_entity.pdbx_description
1 polymer ?
#
loop_
_entity_poly.entity_id
_entity_poly.type
_entity_poly.pdbx_seq_one_letter_code
_entity_poly.pdbx_strand_id
1 'polypeptide(L)'
;MFDTKMPLNINDTDMNLTSSEIHEHYGHTEMTFTLIRCEAWSCAASLSNKRTLQPFQSSDGTEQQERAFYALSLHLQDEYLRSCQPIATPMAKLLVMMAPLIIAKLRLVAFYPGYHGITRYNAALPPADKDSLFKSAIDLLEFERLLEDDCDLNGWRWFFANTHIQWHAMSFALSELCVRVVGDTEHAAWEVIDRVFPSISLQPSASEDHVWGPLQDLKQKALCYRFSSASAFTPSEFDNSMFEGLVSDWNL
;
A
#
# COMPACT_ATOMS: atom_id res chain seq x y z
N MET A 1 -3.92 10.09 23.28
CA MET A 1 -4.23 11.28 22.46
C MET A 1 -2.91 11.98 22.25
N PHE A 2 -2.47 12.12 21.00
CA PHE A 2 -1.20 12.76 20.68
C PHE A 2 -1.41 14.28 20.60
N ASP A 3 -0.47 15.05 21.13
CA ASP A 3 -0.47 16.54 21.08
C ASP A 3 0.35 17.06 19.88
N THR A 4 0.90 16.15 19.08
CA THR A 4 1.70 16.49 17.91
C THR A 4 0.81 17.08 16.82
N LYS A 5 1.10 18.32 16.41
CA LYS A 5 0.44 18.99 15.29
C LYS A 5 0.95 18.46 13.95
N MET A 6 0.17 18.69 12.89
CA MET A 6 0.62 18.43 11.52
C MET A 6 1.86 19.27 11.20
N PRO A 7 2.83 18.76 10.40
CA PRO A 7 3.93 19.56 9.89
C PRO A 7 3.42 20.78 9.10
N LEU A 8 4.25 21.81 8.98
CA LEU A 8 3.95 22.99 8.16
C LEU A 8 4.25 22.71 6.68
N ASN A 9 3.46 23.30 5.78
CA ASN A 9 3.71 23.25 4.34
C ASN A 9 4.75 24.30 3.91
N ILE A 10 6.04 23.93 3.99
CA ILE A 10 7.17 24.84 3.76
C ILE A 10 8.26 24.20 2.89
N ASN A 11 9.19 25.01 2.40
CA ASN A 11 10.41 24.57 1.70
C ASN A 11 11.63 24.70 2.63
N ASP A 12 12.72 24.02 2.29
CA ASP A 12 13.96 24.09 3.08
C ASP A 12 14.54 25.50 3.12
N THR A 13 14.30 26.29 2.06
CA THR A 13 14.76 27.69 1.98
C THR A 13 14.07 28.62 2.98
N ASP A 14 12.90 28.22 3.50
CA ASP A 14 12.16 28.99 4.51
C ASP A 14 12.84 28.87 5.89
N MET A 15 13.62 27.81 6.10
CA MET A 15 14.38 27.54 7.31
C MET A 15 15.74 28.27 7.30
N ASN A 16 15.72 29.59 7.44
CA ASN A 16 16.96 30.38 7.57
C ASN A 16 17.19 30.87 9.01
N LEU A 17 18.46 30.96 9.42
CA LEU A 17 18.87 31.35 10.78
C LEU A 17 18.45 32.79 11.17
N THR A 18 18.00 33.59 10.20
CA THR A 18 17.60 34.99 10.38
C THR A 18 16.09 35.21 10.33
N SER A 19 15.31 34.17 10.04
CA SER A 19 13.86 34.25 9.91
C SER A 19 13.28 34.16 11.30
N SER A 20 12.60 35.23 11.73
CA SER A 20 11.91 35.23 13.02
C SER A 20 10.61 34.45 12.98
N GLU A 21 9.99 34.27 11.80
CA GLU A 21 8.67 33.63 11.65
C GLU A 21 8.56 32.85 10.32
N ILE A 22 8.27 31.55 10.43
CA ILE A 22 8.04 30.64 9.30
C ILE A 22 6.54 30.63 8.99
N HIS A 23 6.19 30.84 7.72
CA HIS A 23 4.81 30.89 7.24
C HIS A 23 4.51 29.70 6.32
N GLU A 24 3.30 29.16 6.39
CA GLU A 24 2.86 28.11 5.47
C GLU A 24 2.60 28.67 4.07
N HIS A 25 2.93 27.86 3.06
CA HIS A 25 2.65 28.16 1.67
C HIS A 25 1.35 27.52 1.20
N TYR A 26 0.73 28.14 0.20
CA TYR A 26 -0.36 27.54 -0.56
C TYR A 26 0.20 26.75 -1.75
N GLY A 27 -0.36 25.56 -2.02
CA GLY A 27 0.10 24.66 -3.07
C GLY A 27 1.23 23.73 -2.61
N HIS A 28 1.98 23.16 -3.55
CA HIS A 28 3.00 22.17 -3.24
C HIS A 28 4.35 22.81 -2.87
N THR A 29 5.00 22.24 -1.86
CA THR A 29 6.36 22.51 -1.40
C THR A 29 7.14 21.20 -1.25
N GLU A 30 8.39 21.28 -0.82
CA GLU A 30 9.21 20.10 -0.49
C GLU A 30 8.56 19.22 0.61
N MET A 31 7.79 19.83 1.52
CA MET A 31 7.08 19.12 2.60
C MET A 31 5.80 18.39 2.16
N THR A 32 5.27 18.68 0.98
CA THR A 32 3.95 18.16 0.55
C THR A 32 3.88 16.64 0.50
N PHE A 33 4.96 15.95 0.11
CA PHE A 33 4.97 14.48 0.11
C PHE A 33 4.79 13.92 1.53
N THR A 34 5.43 14.55 2.52
CA THR A 34 5.29 14.20 3.93
C THR A 34 3.88 14.49 4.43
N LEU A 35 3.31 15.64 4.07
CA LEU A 35 1.95 16.02 4.46
C LEU A 35 0.91 15.03 3.95
N ILE A 36 0.98 14.65 2.66
CA ILE A 36 0.12 13.62 2.08
C ILE A 36 0.18 12.33 2.91
N ARG A 37 1.38 11.89 3.31
CA ARG A 37 1.56 10.69 4.14
C ARG A 37 0.98 10.87 5.55
N CYS A 38 1.17 12.01 6.19
CA CYS A 38 0.64 12.29 7.52
C CYS A 38 -0.89 12.39 7.53
N GLU A 39 -1.50 12.96 6.50
CA GLU A 39 -2.95 13.00 6.34
C GLU A 39 -3.52 11.62 6.04
N ALA A 40 -2.87 10.85 5.17
CA ALA A 40 -3.20 9.45 4.91
C ALA A 40 -3.19 8.62 6.20
N TRP A 41 -2.15 8.78 7.02
CA TRP A 41 -2.06 8.13 8.34
C TRP A 41 -3.17 8.61 9.29
N SER A 42 -3.44 9.91 9.32
CA SER A 42 -4.50 10.48 10.16
C SER A 42 -5.88 9.95 9.77
N CYS A 43 -6.14 9.81 8.46
CA CYS A 43 -7.34 9.15 7.94
C CYS A 43 -7.42 7.69 8.41
N ALA A 44 -6.35 6.91 8.25
CA ALA A 44 -6.29 5.53 8.70
C ALA A 44 -6.52 5.37 10.21
N ALA A 45 -5.89 6.23 11.02
CA ALA A 45 -6.03 6.27 12.46
C ALA A 45 -7.45 6.68 12.89
N SER A 46 -8.10 7.59 12.16
CA SER A 46 -9.49 7.99 12.44
C SER A 46 -10.49 6.83 12.21
N LEU A 47 -10.15 5.91 11.31
CA LEU A 47 -10.92 4.70 11.00
C LEU A 47 -10.53 3.50 11.89
N SER A 48 -9.58 3.68 12.81
CA SER A 48 -9.17 2.66 13.78
C SER A 48 -9.99 2.73 15.07
N ASN A 49 -10.15 1.58 15.73
CA ASN A 49 -10.69 1.54 17.08
C ASN A 49 -9.62 2.04 18.07
N LYS A 50 -9.93 3.12 18.81
CA LYS A 50 -9.02 3.82 19.74
C LYS A 50 -8.33 2.94 20.81
N ARG A 51 -8.69 1.66 20.93
CA ARG A 51 -8.12 0.69 21.87
C ARG A 51 -6.92 -0.08 21.31
N THR A 52 -6.76 -0.13 19.99
CA THR A 52 -5.65 -0.80 19.33
C THR A 52 -4.91 0.22 18.49
N LEU A 53 -3.57 0.26 18.57
CA LEU A 53 -2.74 1.06 17.66
C LEU A 53 -2.74 0.51 16.22
N GLN A 54 -3.65 -0.43 15.94
CA GLN A 54 -3.77 -1.10 14.64
C GLN A 54 -4.76 -0.33 13.76
N PRO A 55 -4.36 0.14 12.58
CA PRO A 55 -5.25 0.80 11.64
C PRO A 55 -6.52 -0.02 11.32
N PHE A 56 -7.64 0.65 11.03
CA PHE A 56 -8.86 0.07 10.41
C PHE A 56 -9.74 -0.92 11.22
N GLN A 57 -9.57 -1.03 12.54
CA GLN A 57 -10.41 -1.92 13.38
C GLN A 57 -11.78 -1.36 13.81
N SER A 58 -12.26 -0.25 13.24
CA SER A 58 -13.57 0.30 13.62
C SER A 58 -14.72 -0.64 13.25
N SER A 59 -15.80 -0.60 14.05
CA SER A 59 -17.07 -1.29 13.77
C SER A 59 -17.89 -0.64 12.65
N ASP A 60 -17.38 0.42 12.04
CA ASP A 60 -18.05 1.14 10.97
C ASP A 60 -18.11 0.29 9.71
N GLY A 61 -19.20 0.45 8.95
CA GLY A 61 -19.39 -0.28 7.70
C GLY A 61 -18.39 0.13 6.63
N THR A 62 -18.12 -0.79 5.69
CA THR A 62 -17.32 -0.60 4.47
C THR A 62 -17.59 0.74 3.77
N GLU A 63 -18.85 1.18 3.74
CA GLU A 63 -19.27 2.44 3.13
C GLU A 63 -18.65 3.68 3.80
N GLN A 64 -18.51 3.69 5.12
CA GLN A 64 -17.93 4.83 5.84
C GLN A 64 -16.42 4.94 5.57
N GLN A 65 -15.73 3.79 5.47
CA GLN A 65 -14.31 3.74 5.10
C GLN A 65 -14.09 4.26 3.67
N GLU A 66 -14.90 3.81 2.71
CA GLU A 66 -14.85 4.28 1.32
C GLU A 66 -15.10 5.79 1.22
N ARG A 67 -16.10 6.32 1.95
CA ARG A 67 -16.37 7.77 1.99
C ARG A 67 -15.19 8.56 2.54
N ALA A 68 -14.50 8.05 3.56
CA ALA A 68 -13.33 8.69 4.13
C ALA A 68 -12.16 8.71 3.14
N PHE A 69 -11.89 7.62 2.42
CA PHE A 69 -10.85 7.58 1.38
C PHE A 69 -11.18 8.51 0.21
N TYR A 70 -12.45 8.59 -0.19
CA TYR A 70 -12.89 9.52 -1.21
C TYR A 70 -12.73 10.98 -0.78
N ALA A 71 -13.10 11.31 0.47
CA ALA A 71 -12.91 12.65 1.02
C ALA A 71 -11.44 13.04 1.09
N LEU A 72 -10.56 12.12 1.52
CA LEU A 72 -9.11 12.33 1.50
C LEU A 72 -8.61 12.60 0.07
N SER A 73 -9.05 11.82 -0.92
CA SER A 73 -8.68 12.03 -2.33
C SER A 73 -9.02 13.44 -2.82
N LEU A 74 -10.24 13.91 -2.55
CA LEU A 74 -10.68 15.25 -2.92
C LEU A 74 -9.86 16.34 -2.22
N HIS A 75 -9.59 16.17 -0.93
CA HIS A 75 -8.80 17.10 -0.13
C HIS A 75 -7.36 17.21 -0.66
N LEU A 76 -6.67 16.07 -0.88
CA LEU A 76 -5.33 16.07 -1.45
C LEU A 76 -5.30 16.72 -2.84
N GLN A 77 -6.34 16.50 -3.64
CA GLN A 77 -6.47 17.10 -4.97
C GLN A 77 -6.60 18.62 -4.92
N ASP A 78 -7.42 19.16 -4.01
CA ASP A 78 -7.69 20.60 -3.90
C ASP A 78 -6.51 21.35 -3.26
N GLU A 79 -5.96 20.81 -2.18
CA GLU A 79 -4.93 21.46 -1.36
C GLU A 79 -3.55 21.40 -2.02
N TYR A 80 -3.17 20.24 -2.55
CA TYR A 80 -1.80 19.98 -2.99
C TYR A 80 -1.69 19.76 -4.49
N LEU A 81 -2.45 18.81 -5.06
CA LEU A 81 -2.19 18.32 -6.42
C LEU A 81 -2.65 19.27 -7.52
N ARG A 82 -3.66 20.13 -7.28
CA ARG A 82 -4.07 21.14 -8.26
C ARG A 82 -2.91 22.07 -8.63
N SER A 83 -2.08 22.43 -7.65
CA SER A 83 -0.91 23.28 -7.87
C SER A 83 0.22 22.59 -8.63
N CYS A 84 0.19 21.26 -8.76
CA CYS A 84 1.19 20.48 -9.50
C CYS A 84 0.94 20.51 -11.02
N GLN A 85 -0.13 21.15 -11.50
CA GLN A 85 -0.50 21.21 -12.92
C GLN A 85 -0.14 22.59 -13.53
N PRO A 86 0.52 22.63 -14.70
CA PRO A 86 1.05 21.50 -15.47
C PRO A 86 2.23 20.82 -14.77
N ILE A 87 2.38 19.51 -14.95
CA ILE A 87 3.50 18.73 -14.37
C ILE A 87 4.81 19.19 -15.02
N ALA A 88 5.52 20.08 -14.32
CA ALA A 88 6.75 20.71 -14.81
C ALA A 88 8.00 20.25 -14.05
N THR A 89 7.86 19.64 -12.87
CA THR A 89 8.97 19.21 -12.02
C THR A 89 8.84 17.73 -11.65
N PRO A 90 9.96 17.03 -11.39
CA PRO A 90 9.94 15.67 -10.85
C PRO A 90 9.14 15.55 -9.55
N MET A 91 9.19 16.57 -8.69
CA MET A 91 8.42 16.59 -7.43
C MET A 91 6.91 16.64 -7.72
N ALA A 92 6.46 17.53 -8.61
CA ALA A 92 5.05 17.58 -9.02
C ALA A 92 4.58 16.23 -9.60
N LYS A 93 5.42 15.58 -10.42
CA LYS A 93 5.15 14.25 -10.98
C LYS A 93 5.04 13.20 -9.87
N LEU A 94 6.00 13.17 -8.95
CA LEU A 94 6.00 12.28 -7.79
C LEU A 94 4.72 12.43 -6.98
N LEU A 95 4.31 13.65 -6.63
CA LEU A 95 3.12 13.91 -5.83
C LEU A 95 1.84 13.43 -6.52
N VAL A 96 1.67 13.76 -7.80
CA VAL A 96 0.52 13.34 -8.60
C VAL A 96 0.43 11.82 -8.73
N MET A 97 1.57 11.13 -8.81
CA MET A 97 1.60 9.68 -8.88
C MET A 97 1.40 9.01 -7.51
N MET A 98 2.05 9.51 -6.46
CA MET A 98 2.05 8.88 -5.14
C MET A 98 0.75 9.06 -4.35
N ALA A 99 0.05 10.18 -4.49
CA ALA A 99 -1.18 10.41 -3.73
C ALA A 99 -2.27 9.35 -4.02
N PRO A 100 -2.61 9.03 -5.28
CA PRO A 100 -3.51 7.92 -5.60
C PRO A 100 -2.99 6.56 -5.11
N LEU A 101 -1.69 6.31 -5.22
CA LEU A 101 -1.05 5.08 -4.75
C LEU A 101 -1.22 4.89 -3.23
N ILE A 102 -1.02 5.95 -2.45
CA ILE A 102 -1.18 5.92 -1.00
C ILE A 102 -2.63 5.62 -0.64
N ILE A 103 -3.60 6.25 -1.29
CA ILE A 103 -5.03 6.00 -1.04
C ILE A 103 -5.40 4.55 -1.40
N ALA A 104 -4.94 4.05 -2.54
CA ALA A 104 -5.15 2.66 -2.95
C ALA A 104 -4.55 1.68 -1.94
N LYS A 105 -3.36 1.97 -1.40
CA LYS A 105 -2.74 1.19 -0.33
C LYS A 105 -3.55 1.21 0.96
N LEU A 106 -4.02 2.37 1.41
CA LEU A 106 -4.88 2.48 2.60
C LEU A 106 -6.16 1.65 2.44
N ARG A 107 -6.80 1.75 1.28
CA ARG A 107 -7.99 0.98 0.92
C ARG A 107 -7.71 -0.52 0.96
N LEU A 108 -6.58 -0.95 0.38
CA LEU A 108 -6.15 -2.35 0.41
C LEU A 108 -6.00 -2.87 1.84
N VAL A 109 -5.25 -2.15 2.68
CA VAL A 109 -5.00 -2.54 4.08
C VAL A 109 -6.29 -2.58 4.89
N ALA A 110 -7.20 -1.62 4.66
CA ALA A 110 -8.48 -1.55 5.36
C ALA A 110 -9.42 -2.71 5.05
N PHE A 111 -9.37 -3.25 3.83
CA PHE A 111 -10.22 -4.36 3.41
C PHE A 111 -9.49 -5.72 3.42
N TYR A 112 -8.18 -5.75 3.63
CA TYR A 112 -7.44 -7.01 3.70
C TYR A 112 -7.81 -7.80 4.97
N PRO A 113 -8.36 -9.03 4.83
CA PRO A 113 -8.82 -9.82 5.97
C PRO A 113 -7.68 -10.24 6.92
N GLY A 114 -6.45 -10.36 6.41
CA GLY A 114 -5.28 -10.77 7.21
C GLY A 114 -4.91 -9.80 8.34
N TYR A 115 -5.31 -8.51 8.24
CA TYR A 115 -5.09 -7.52 9.31
C TYR A 115 -6.15 -7.53 10.41
N HIS A 116 -7.30 -8.16 10.17
CA HIS A 116 -8.48 -7.99 11.01
C HIS A 116 -8.74 -9.17 11.96
N GLY A 117 -7.75 -10.05 12.12
CA GLY A 117 -7.87 -11.26 12.93
C GLY A 117 -8.87 -12.27 12.35
N ILE A 118 -8.79 -13.50 12.86
CA ILE A 118 -9.59 -14.67 12.43
C ILE A 118 -11.11 -14.37 12.40
N THR A 119 -11.59 -13.43 13.23
CA THR A 119 -13.01 -13.10 13.35
C THR A 119 -13.60 -12.39 12.12
N ARG A 120 -12.82 -11.57 11.39
CA ARG A 120 -13.28 -10.95 10.12
C ARG A 120 -12.91 -11.75 8.88
N TYR A 121 -11.96 -12.68 8.95
CA TYR A 121 -11.74 -13.65 7.85
C TYR A 121 -13.04 -14.40 7.50
N ASN A 122 -13.88 -14.67 8.52
CA ASN A 122 -15.19 -15.31 8.36
C ASN A 122 -16.32 -14.35 7.94
N ALA A 123 -16.12 -13.04 8.05
CA ALA A 123 -17.00 -12.04 7.42
C ALA A 123 -16.49 -11.81 5.99
N ALA A 124 -16.66 -12.82 5.13
CA ALA A 124 -16.19 -12.77 3.76
C ALA A 124 -16.73 -11.51 3.07
N LEU A 125 -15.83 -10.64 2.62
CA LEU A 125 -16.17 -9.57 1.68
C LEU A 125 -17.00 -10.18 0.53
N PRO A 126 -18.04 -9.48 0.04
CA PRO A 126 -18.77 -9.89 -1.15
C PRO A 126 -17.79 -10.23 -2.30
N PRO A 127 -18.05 -11.26 -3.11
CA PRO A 127 -17.14 -11.67 -4.19
C PRO A 127 -16.75 -10.51 -5.12
N ALA A 128 -17.69 -9.62 -5.44
CA ALA A 128 -17.44 -8.43 -6.27
C ALA A 128 -16.43 -7.46 -5.63
N ASP A 129 -16.49 -7.28 -4.31
CA ASP A 129 -15.57 -6.40 -3.59
C ASP A 129 -14.17 -7.03 -3.52
N LYS A 130 -14.09 -8.37 -3.37
CA LYS A 130 -12.82 -9.10 -3.46
C LYS A 130 -12.19 -9.00 -4.84
N ASP A 131 -12.97 -9.10 -5.92
CA ASP A 131 -12.47 -8.94 -7.29
C ASP A 131 -11.94 -7.53 -7.53
N SER A 132 -12.67 -6.52 -7.07
CA SER A 132 -12.22 -5.12 -7.16
C SER A 132 -10.94 -4.89 -6.36
N LEU A 133 -10.84 -5.48 -5.16
CA LEU A 133 -9.67 -5.37 -4.31
C LEU A 133 -8.47 -6.07 -4.93
N PHE A 134 -8.67 -7.25 -5.54
CA PHE A 134 -7.62 -8.02 -6.20
C PHE A 134 -7.04 -7.23 -7.37
N LYS A 135 -7.90 -6.68 -8.23
CA LYS A 135 -7.46 -5.78 -9.32
C LYS A 135 -6.69 -4.58 -8.77
N SER A 136 -7.22 -3.92 -7.73
CA SER A 136 -6.55 -2.78 -7.10
C SER A 136 -5.16 -3.14 -6.56
N ALA A 137 -4.97 -4.35 -6.03
CA ALA A 137 -3.67 -4.82 -5.56
C ALA A 137 -2.69 -5.05 -6.71
N ILE A 138 -3.14 -5.62 -7.83
CA ILE A 138 -2.30 -5.78 -9.03
C ILE A 138 -1.95 -4.42 -9.62
N ASP A 139 -2.91 -3.51 -9.73
CA ASP A 139 -2.70 -2.13 -10.19
C ASP A 139 -1.66 -1.41 -9.30
N LEU A 140 -1.70 -1.64 -7.97
CA LEU A 140 -0.73 -1.08 -7.03
C LEU A 140 0.70 -1.56 -7.31
N LEU A 141 0.87 -2.86 -7.58
CA LEU A 141 2.16 -3.47 -7.89
C LEU A 141 2.70 -2.98 -9.25
N GLU A 142 1.83 -2.88 -10.25
CA GLU A 142 2.20 -2.35 -11.56
C GLU A 142 2.59 -0.87 -11.48
N PHE A 143 1.84 -0.08 -10.72
CA PHE A 143 2.11 1.34 -10.55
C PHE A 143 3.43 1.62 -9.82
N GLU A 144 3.76 0.81 -8.80
CA GLU A 144 5.07 0.89 -8.14
C GLU A 144 6.22 0.66 -9.13
N ARG A 145 6.06 -0.31 -10.03
CA ARG A 145 7.07 -0.55 -11.07
C ARG A 145 7.19 0.60 -12.06
N LEU A 146 6.06 1.21 -12.46
CA LEU A 146 6.06 2.39 -13.32
C LEU A 146 6.83 3.56 -12.68
N LEU A 147 6.70 3.75 -11.37
CA LEU A 147 7.46 4.76 -10.62
C LEU A 147 8.97 4.47 -10.62
N GLU A 148 9.35 3.21 -10.47
CA GLU A 148 10.76 2.80 -10.45
C GLU A 148 11.45 2.95 -11.81
N ASP A 149 10.71 2.71 -12.90
CA ASP A 149 11.20 2.82 -14.28
C ASP A 149 11.14 4.26 -14.85
N ASP A 150 10.51 5.20 -14.13
CA ASP A 150 10.33 6.55 -14.61
C ASP A 150 11.64 7.35 -14.62
N CYS A 151 12.04 7.83 -15.81
CA CYS A 151 13.31 8.52 -15.99
C CYS A 151 13.40 9.86 -15.24
N ASP A 152 12.28 10.55 -15.05
CA ASP A 152 12.23 11.84 -14.34
C ASP A 152 12.33 11.63 -12.83
N LEU A 153 11.97 10.43 -12.35
CA LEU A 153 12.02 10.05 -10.94
C LEU A 153 13.28 9.25 -10.57
N ASN A 154 14.30 9.20 -11.46
CA ASN A 154 15.55 8.49 -11.19
C ASN A 154 16.22 8.90 -9.86
N GLY A 155 16.10 10.16 -9.45
CA GLY A 155 16.61 10.66 -8.16
C GLY A 155 15.95 10.05 -6.92
N TRP A 156 14.77 9.45 -7.10
CA TRP A 156 13.96 8.83 -6.05
C TRP A 156 14.04 7.30 -6.05
N ARG A 157 14.90 6.69 -6.89
CA ARG A 157 15.03 5.22 -6.98
C ARG A 157 15.36 4.56 -5.66
N TRP A 158 16.15 5.20 -4.80
CA TRP A 158 16.49 4.65 -3.49
C TRP A 158 15.24 4.44 -2.61
N PHE A 159 14.23 5.31 -2.77
CA PHE A 159 12.96 5.23 -2.06
C PHE A 159 12.09 4.08 -2.59
N PHE A 160 12.02 3.93 -3.92
CA PHE A 160 11.21 2.87 -4.55
C PHE A 160 11.83 1.48 -4.49
N ALA A 161 13.13 1.37 -4.78
CA ALA A 161 13.80 0.08 -4.91
C ALA A 161 13.93 -0.69 -3.58
N ASN A 162 14.05 0.03 -2.45
CA ASN A 162 14.39 -0.59 -1.16
C ASN A 162 13.41 -0.28 -0.03
N THR A 163 12.72 0.86 -0.06
CA THR A 163 11.95 1.34 1.10
C THR A 163 10.44 1.15 0.94
N HIS A 164 9.93 1.08 -0.28
CA HIS A 164 8.49 1.16 -0.52
C HIS A 164 7.82 -0.14 -1.00
N ILE A 165 8.50 -1.29 -0.84
CA ILE A 165 7.98 -2.60 -1.23
C ILE A 165 6.52 -2.78 -0.77
N GLN A 166 5.60 -2.93 -1.73
CA GLN A 166 4.17 -3.11 -1.47
C GLN A 166 3.84 -4.56 -1.08
N TRP A 167 4.49 -5.07 -0.04
CA TRP A 167 4.32 -6.44 0.42
C TRP A 167 2.87 -6.79 0.80
N HIS A 168 2.06 -5.80 1.23
CA HIS A 168 0.62 -6.00 1.47
C HIS A 168 -0.13 -6.36 0.18
N ALA A 169 0.16 -5.68 -0.93
CA ALA A 169 -0.44 -5.99 -2.23
C ALA A 169 0.05 -7.33 -2.75
N MET A 170 1.34 -7.61 -2.61
CA MET A 170 1.93 -8.89 -2.99
C MET A 170 1.31 -10.06 -2.21
N SER A 171 1.23 -9.96 -0.88
CA SER A 171 0.65 -10.99 -0.02
C SER A 171 -0.83 -11.24 -0.34
N PHE A 172 -1.62 -10.17 -0.47
CA PHE A 172 -3.04 -10.32 -0.82
C PHE A 172 -3.21 -10.95 -2.20
N ALA A 173 -2.48 -10.47 -3.21
CA ALA A 173 -2.55 -11.01 -4.56
C ALA A 173 -2.17 -12.50 -4.60
N LEU A 174 -1.06 -12.88 -3.96
CA LEU A 174 -0.64 -14.28 -3.87
C LEU A 174 -1.64 -15.15 -3.08
N SER A 175 -2.26 -14.60 -2.03
CA SER A 175 -3.31 -15.31 -1.27
C SER A 175 -4.54 -15.60 -2.11
N GLU A 176 -4.99 -14.62 -2.91
CA GLU A 176 -6.11 -14.79 -3.82
C GLU A 176 -5.75 -15.75 -4.96
N LEU A 177 -4.51 -15.74 -5.47
CA LEU A 177 -4.04 -16.70 -6.48
C LEU A 177 -3.89 -18.14 -5.97
N CYS A 178 -3.86 -18.36 -4.65
CA CYS A 178 -3.98 -19.71 -4.09
C CYS A 178 -5.40 -20.30 -4.24
N VAL A 179 -6.41 -19.45 -4.45
CA VAL A 179 -7.82 -19.82 -4.55
C VAL A 179 -8.35 -19.64 -5.98
N ARG A 180 -7.94 -18.56 -6.64
CA ARG A 180 -8.28 -18.16 -8.01
C ARG A 180 -7.24 -18.70 -8.97
N VAL A 181 -7.52 -19.86 -9.54
CA VAL A 181 -6.51 -20.58 -10.29
C VAL A 181 -6.63 -20.41 -11.81
N VAL A 182 -7.82 -20.03 -12.31
CA VAL A 182 -8.12 -19.97 -13.75
C VAL A 182 -8.87 -18.69 -14.10
N GLY A 183 -8.30 -17.90 -15.01
CA GLY A 183 -8.94 -16.74 -15.64
C GLY A 183 -7.92 -15.78 -16.25
N ASP A 184 -8.39 -14.88 -17.13
CA ASP A 184 -7.53 -13.91 -17.83
C ASP A 184 -6.93 -12.88 -16.86
N THR A 185 -7.67 -12.54 -15.80
CA THR A 185 -7.21 -11.60 -14.77
C THR A 185 -6.07 -12.20 -13.94
N GLU A 186 -6.18 -13.49 -13.62
CA GLU A 186 -5.18 -14.26 -12.89
C GLU A 186 -3.90 -14.42 -13.73
N HIS A 187 -4.04 -14.61 -15.05
CA HIS A 187 -2.90 -14.67 -15.95
C HIS A 187 -2.12 -13.33 -15.98
N ALA A 188 -2.83 -12.21 -16.16
CA ALA A 188 -2.22 -10.89 -16.12
C ALA A 188 -1.58 -10.57 -14.76
N ALA A 189 -2.23 -11.00 -13.66
CA ALA A 189 -1.69 -10.85 -12.32
C ALA A 189 -0.34 -11.59 -12.16
N TRP A 190 -0.22 -12.80 -12.70
CA TRP A 190 1.05 -13.53 -12.68
C TRP A 190 2.17 -12.81 -13.44
N GLU A 191 1.87 -12.17 -14.58
CA GLU A 191 2.87 -11.39 -15.29
C GLU A 191 3.40 -10.22 -14.45
N VAL A 192 2.50 -9.50 -13.77
CA VAL A 192 2.89 -8.40 -12.87
C VAL A 192 3.71 -8.94 -11.70
N ILE A 193 3.24 -10.00 -11.05
CA ILE A 193 3.93 -10.61 -9.90
C ILE A 193 5.32 -11.11 -10.31
N ASP A 194 5.49 -11.78 -11.45
CA ASP A 194 6.78 -12.29 -11.86
C ASP A 194 7.78 -11.17 -12.23
N ARG A 195 7.28 -10.00 -12.66
CA ARG A 195 8.11 -8.80 -12.88
C ARG A 195 8.49 -8.08 -11.58
N VAL A 196 7.55 -7.98 -10.63
CA VAL A 196 7.70 -7.17 -9.41
C VAL A 196 8.34 -7.97 -8.27
N PHE A 197 8.11 -9.29 -8.22
CA PHE A 197 8.72 -10.13 -7.20
C PHE A 197 10.24 -10.04 -7.35
N PRO A 198 10.99 -9.70 -6.29
CA PRO A 198 12.42 -9.49 -6.40
C PRO A 198 13.07 -10.71 -7.05
N SER A 199 13.81 -10.50 -8.13
CA SER A 199 14.76 -11.52 -8.59
C SER A 199 15.71 -11.74 -7.42
N ILE A 200 15.60 -12.89 -6.75
CA ILE A 200 16.45 -13.30 -5.63
C ILE A 200 17.91 -13.33 -6.14
N SER A 201 18.57 -12.18 -6.14
CA SER A 201 19.96 -11.97 -6.55
C SER A 201 20.43 -10.53 -6.33
N LEU A 202 19.96 -9.85 -5.28
CA LEU A 202 20.71 -8.74 -4.67
C LEU A 202 20.79 -9.01 -3.17
N GLN A 203 21.83 -9.80 -2.87
CA GLN A 203 22.42 -10.23 -1.61
C GLN A 203 21.66 -10.07 -0.28
N PRO A 204 21.66 -11.13 0.55
CA PRO A 204 21.22 -11.05 1.93
C PRO A 204 22.28 -10.33 2.76
N SER A 205 21.99 -9.12 3.24
CA SER A 205 22.48 -8.78 4.58
C SER A 205 21.67 -9.64 5.54
N ALA A 206 22.25 -10.78 5.87
CA ALA A 206 21.70 -11.80 6.74
C ALA A 206 21.31 -11.20 8.09
N SER A 207 20.01 -10.89 8.29
CA SER A 207 19.30 -11.15 9.55
C SER A 207 17.86 -10.62 9.65
N GLU A 208 17.35 -9.71 8.80
CA GLU A 208 16.17 -8.93 9.22
C GLU A 208 14.99 -8.80 8.25
N ASP A 209 15.02 -9.38 7.05
CA ASP A 209 13.85 -9.29 6.14
C ASP A 209 12.85 -10.44 6.36
N HIS A 210 12.19 -10.44 7.52
CA HIS A 210 11.19 -11.43 7.94
C HIS A 210 9.99 -11.57 6.98
N VAL A 211 9.80 -10.62 6.05
CA VAL A 211 8.65 -10.57 5.13
C VAL A 211 8.87 -11.40 3.87
N TRP A 212 10.10 -11.47 3.35
CA TRP A 212 10.36 -12.10 2.05
C TRP A 212 10.27 -13.62 2.07
N GLY A 213 10.70 -14.27 3.15
CA GLY A 213 10.57 -15.72 3.32
C GLY A 213 9.12 -16.19 3.20
N PRO A 214 8.19 -15.65 4.01
CA PRO A 214 6.76 -15.98 3.91
C PRO A 214 6.13 -15.67 2.56
N LEU A 215 6.49 -14.56 1.93
CA LEU A 215 6.02 -14.24 0.58
C LEU A 215 6.50 -15.24 -0.46
N GLN A 216 7.73 -15.73 -0.34
CA GLN A 216 8.29 -16.73 -1.23
C GLN A 216 7.58 -18.09 -1.06
N ASP A 217 7.31 -18.50 0.17
CA ASP A 217 6.53 -19.72 0.45
C ASP A 217 5.10 -19.61 -0.09
N LEU A 218 4.46 -18.45 0.08
CA LEU A 218 3.13 -18.19 -0.44
C LEU A 218 3.12 -18.19 -1.98
N LYS A 219 4.14 -17.61 -2.63
CA LYS A 219 4.32 -17.68 -4.08
C LYS A 219 4.46 -19.12 -4.54
N GLN A 220 5.29 -19.92 -3.86
CA GLN A 220 5.47 -21.33 -4.20
C GLN A 220 4.16 -22.13 -4.06
N LYS A 221 3.39 -21.86 -3.00
CA LYS A 221 2.07 -22.47 -2.79
C LYS A 221 1.09 -22.11 -3.90
N ALA A 222 1.01 -20.83 -4.27
CA ALA A 222 0.15 -20.37 -5.37
C ALA A 222 0.55 -21.02 -6.71
N LEU A 223 1.86 -21.17 -6.98
CA LEU A 223 2.35 -21.90 -8.15
C LEU A 223 1.95 -23.37 -8.12
N CYS A 224 2.06 -24.04 -6.97
CA CYS A 224 1.61 -25.43 -6.82
C CYS A 224 0.12 -25.56 -7.17
N TYR A 225 -0.76 -24.67 -6.70
CA TYR A 225 -2.18 -24.70 -7.09
C TYR A 225 -2.39 -24.41 -8.58
N ARG A 226 -1.69 -23.42 -9.13
CA ARG A 226 -1.71 -23.11 -10.57
C ARG A 226 -1.41 -24.33 -11.42
N PHE A 227 -0.32 -25.04 -11.14
CA PHE A 227 0.07 -26.22 -11.90
C PHE A 227 -0.72 -27.49 -11.53
N SER A 228 -1.19 -27.62 -10.29
CA SER A 228 -2.03 -28.76 -9.87
C SER A 228 -3.47 -28.65 -10.37
N SER A 229 -4.00 -27.46 -10.63
CA SER A 229 -5.30 -27.31 -11.30
C SER A 229 -5.23 -27.70 -12.77
N ALA A 230 -4.05 -27.62 -13.40
CA ALA A 230 -3.78 -28.21 -14.71
C ALA A 230 -3.71 -29.76 -14.63
N SER A 231 -3.60 -30.34 -13.42
CA SER A 231 -3.60 -31.78 -13.13
C SER A 231 -4.43 -32.12 -11.88
N ALA A 232 -5.73 -31.84 -11.91
CA ALA A 232 -6.78 -32.14 -10.92
C ALA A 232 -6.38 -32.70 -9.52
N PHE A 233 -6.47 -31.87 -8.45
CA PHE A 233 -6.72 -32.34 -7.07
C PHE A 233 -7.49 -31.31 -6.22
N THR A 234 -8.27 -31.81 -5.24
CA THR A 234 -9.18 -31.07 -4.33
C THR A 234 -8.48 -30.36 -3.17
N PRO A 235 -8.98 -29.22 -2.65
CA PRO A 235 -8.27 -28.42 -1.65
C PRO A 235 -8.43 -28.98 -0.23
N SER A 236 -7.32 -29.12 0.49
CA SER A 236 -7.30 -29.25 1.96
C SER A 236 -7.21 -27.88 2.62
N GLU A 237 -7.75 -27.80 3.84
CA GLU A 237 -7.96 -26.59 4.63
C GLU A 237 -6.71 -25.68 4.76
N PHE A 238 -7.01 -24.38 4.74
CA PHE A 238 -6.08 -23.27 4.73
C PHE A 238 -5.49 -23.10 6.15
N ASP A 239 -4.25 -23.53 6.38
CA ASP A 239 -3.53 -23.25 7.63
C ASP A 239 -3.01 -21.80 7.62
N ASN A 240 -3.57 -20.99 8.51
CA ASN A 240 -3.39 -19.53 8.61
C ASN A 240 -2.36 -19.10 9.66
N SER A 241 -1.71 -20.04 10.33
CA SER A 241 -0.70 -19.76 11.37
C SER A 241 0.49 -18.92 10.88
N MET A 242 0.77 -18.94 9.58
CA MET A 242 1.84 -18.15 8.95
C MET A 242 1.59 -16.63 8.97
N PHE A 243 0.32 -16.21 8.97
CA PHE A 243 -0.04 -14.78 8.92
C PHE A 243 -0.04 -14.11 10.29
N GLU A 244 -0.20 -14.88 11.39
CA GLU A 244 -0.24 -14.33 12.75
C GLU A 244 1.11 -13.75 13.21
N GLY A 245 2.22 -14.35 12.79
CA GLY A 245 3.57 -13.85 13.09
C GLY A 245 3.97 -12.59 12.30
N LEU A 246 3.29 -12.29 11.20
CA LEU A 246 3.56 -11.12 10.35
C LEU A 246 2.83 -9.85 10.81
N VAL A 247 1.88 -9.95 11.74
CA VAL A 247 1.04 -8.82 12.18
C VAL A 247 1.47 -8.26 13.54
N SER A 248 2.18 -9.03 14.36
CA SER A 248 2.58 -8.61 15.72
C SER A 248 3.69 -7.56 15.75
N ASP A 249 4.56 -7.54 14.74
CA ASP A 249 5.85 -6.84 14.83
C ASP A 249 5.91 -5.50 14.09
N TRP A 250 4.83 -5.08 13.41
CA TRP A 250 4.88 -3.97 12.44
C TRP A 250 4.00 -2.76 12.81
N ASN A 251 3.80 -2.52 14.11
CA ASN A 251 3.28 -1.23 14.60
C ASN A 251 4.42 -0.19 14.64
N LEU A 252 4.74 0.41 13.49
CA LEU A 252 5.42 1.70 13.39
C LEU A 252 4.76 2.55 12.30
#